data_AF-A0AAE0FU71-F1
#
_entry.id   AF-A0AAE0FU71-F1
#
_cell.length_a   1.000
_cell.length_b   1.000
_cell.length_c   1.000
_cell.angle_alpha   90.00
_cell.angle_beta   90.00
_cell.angle_gamma   90.00
#
_symmetry.space_group_name_H-M   'P 1'
#
loop_
_entity.id
_entity.type
_entity.pdbx_description
1 polymer ?
#
loop_
_entity_poly.entity_id
_entity_poly.type
_entity_poly.pdbx_seq_one_letter_code
_entity_poly.pdbx_strand_id
1 'polypeptide(L)'
;MNTRRSSRSTNSSVSTSHERGNSNTNANPPIQLTQAPQHEVPLLSAKAYCLTEFLIFVYFAAHLIIQNLAIYRAAVHNINLYALTYALIIMSRRVVLAVVQSSAKERRKHQENIAMAVGAILGGINLMKLLAMLPWSRKGYALYSLVGLVFALGTPWSKQGSARPAQVARPSATQGSSSSNASRRGNSNADEDLRSTKNPRIDLNHAENELTQGLTQVVSEALLYVYLTGVLPLKATMHDHFYYDPFHYGIVFPMCEMTSGSLLLLLQYLSFHYAHFCQCTNVGGCWELQSKPQSRGAVRWVATEQYTQGAVITHQGQQYIALCRNNHAMPGNGIQNIFYSFCHPDGIGYDWIIFAQAVVVVTQFMFFATSRNWMAYMLSLLCNYGVLYICIHVRRAAMTYRSSVVS
;
A
#
# COMPACT_ATOMS: atom_id res chain seq x y z
N MET A 1 -33.39 -24.07 48.47
CA MET A 1 -33.72 -22.70 48.90
C MET A 1 -34.70 -22.13 47.88
N ASN A 2 -35.98 -22.10 48.25
CA ASN A 2 -37.10 -21.61 47.45
C ASN A 2 -37.23 -20.10 47.60
N THR A 3 -37.42 -19.37 46.50
CA THR A 3 -38.16 -18.08 46.39
C THR A 3 -37.99 -17.56 44.96
N ARG A 4 -38.95 -16.98 44.26
CA ARG A 4 -40.42 -16.89 44.34
C ARG A 4 -40.78 -16.21 43.01
N ARG A 5 -41.70 -16.80 42.23
CA ARG A 5 -42.33 -16.15 41.07
C ARG A 5 -42.97 -14.83 41.49
N SER A 6 -42.79 -13.78 40.69
CA SER A 6 -43.72 -12.65 40.64
C SER A 6 -44.01 -12.30 39.18
N SER A 7 -45.11 -12.87 38.70
CA SER A 7 -45.80 -12.49 37.47
C SER A 7 -46.66 -11.27 37.78
N ARG A 8 -46.34 -10.12 37.17
CA ARG A 8 -47.22 -8.95 37.17
C ARG A 8 -47.73 -8.73 35.75
N SER A 9 -48.91 -9.26 35.48
CA SER A 9 -49.76 -8.90 34.36
C SER A 9 -50.43 -7.55 34.65
N THR A 10 -50.13 -6.53 33.86
CA THR A 10 -50.95 -5.33 33.78
C THR A 10 -51.48 -5.23 32.35
N ASN A 11 -52.74 -5.62 32.21
CA ASN A 11 -53.60 -5.23 31.11
C ASN A 11 -53.77 -3.71 31.17
N SER A 12 -53.35 -3.02 30.11
CA SER A 12 -53.82 -1.68 29.80
C SER A 12 -54.31 -1.69 28.36
N SER A 13 -55.60 -1.89 28.22
CA SER A 13 -56.41 -1.53 27.06
C SER A 13 -56.23 -0.03 26.79
N VAL A 14 -55.50 0.31 25.74
CA VAL A 14 -55.46 1.68 25.21
C VAL A 14 -56.23 1.69 23.90
N SER A 15 -57.33 2.43 23.99
CA SER A 15 -58.21 2.94 22.96
C SER A 15 -57.54 3.30 21.64
N THR A 16 -58.02 2.65 20.59
CA THR A 16 -57.89 3.05 19.19
C THR A 16 -58.71 4.32 18.93
N SER A 17 -58.09 5.49 19.06
CA SER A 17 -58.58 6.73 18.48
C SER A 17 -58.03 6.87 17.06
N HIS A 18 -58.91 6.74 16.08
CA HIS A 18 -58.69 7.12 14.69
C HIS A 18 -58.45 8.65 14.62
N GLU A 19 -57.20 9.08 14.64
CA GLU A 19 -56.81 10.37 14.08
C GLU A 19 -56.37 10.17 12.64
N ARG A 20 -57.22 10.61 11.71
CA ARG A 20 -56.83 10.99 10.34
C ARG A 20 -55.88 12.19 10.45
N GLY A 21 -54.64 11.93 10.83
CA GLY A 21 -53.54 12.87 10.80
C GLY A 21 -53.05 13.01 9.37
N ASN A 22 -53.45 14.11 8.75
CA ASN A 22 -52.99 14.63 7.47
C ASN A 22 -51.48 14.35 7.27
N SER A 23 -51.15 13.39 6.40
CA SER A 23 -49.79 13.07 6.00
C SER A 23 -49.29 14.20 5.08
N ASN A 24 -49.02 15.35 5.68
CA ASN A 24 -48.08 16.32 5.13
C ASN A 24 -46.75 15.56 5.06
N THR A 25 -46.47 15.06 3.86
CA THR A 25 -45.14 14.72 3.39
C THR A 25 -44.28 15.96 3.59
N ASN A 26 -43.73 16.10 4.79
CA ASN A 26 -42.53 16.87 5.05
C ASN A 26 -41.46 16.21 4.19
N ALA A 27 -41.37 16.70 2.95
CA ALA A 27 -40.21 16.52 2.11
C ALA A 27 -39.04 17.06 2.94
N ASN A 28 -38.36 16.17 3.65
CA ASN A 28 -37.07 16.49 4.25
C ASN A 28 -36.27 17.16 3.14
N PRO A 29 -35.76 18.39 3.36
CA PRO A 29 -34.97 19.05 2.35
C PRO A 29 -33.87 18.08 1.94
N PRO A 30 -33.61 17.92 0.62
CA PRO A 30 -32.56 17.03 0.16
C PRO A 30 -31.32 17.39 0.96
N ILE A 31 -30.81 16.42 1.73
CA ILE A 31 -29.57 16.57 2.48
C ILE A 31 -28.54 16.89 1.42
N GLN A 32 -28.22 18.18 1.27
CA GLN A 32 -27.13 18.62 0.43
C GLN A 32 -25.91 18.02 1.10
N LEU A 33 -25.40 16.90 0.56
CA LEU A 33 -24.09 16.40 0.93
C LEU A 33 -23.13 17.55 0.62
N THR A 34 -22.81 18.34 1.64
CA THR A 34 -21.71 19.27 1.60
C THR A 34 -20.53 18.40 1.21
N GLN A 35 -20.06 18.56 -0.04
CA GLN A 35 -18.89 17.85 -0.53
C GLN A 35 -17.81 18.11 0.49
N ALA A 36 -17.42 17.07 1.23
CA ALA A 36 -16.33 17.17 2.18
C ALA A 36 -15.17 17.80 1.41
N PRO A 37 -14.55 18.88 1.92
CA PRO A 37 -13.47 19.53 1.22
C PRO A 37 -12.50 18.44 0.79
N GLN A 38 -12.24 18.36 -0.51
CA GLN A 38 -11.23 17.46 -1.04
C GLN A 38 -9.91 17.99 -0.50
N HIS A 39 -9.59 17.57 0.71
CA HIS A 39 -8.29 17.76 1.29
C HIS A 39 -7.38 16.97 0.38
N GLU A 40 -6.71 17.69 -0.54
CA GLU A 40 -5.55 17.17 -1.23
C GLU A 40 -4.62 16.73 -0.12
N VAL A 41 -4.64 15.43 0.16
CA VAL A 41 -3.66 14.81 1.02
C VAL A 41 -2.34 15.23 0.41
N PRO A 42 -1.46 15.92 1.15
CA PRO A 42 -0.20 16.36 0.60
C PRO A 42 0.55 15.10 0.19
N LEU A 43 0.44 14.77 -1.10
CA LEU A 43 1.25 13.74 -1.70
C LEU A 43 2.67 14.13 -1.32
N LEU A 44 3.36 13.26 -0.60
CA LEU A 44 4.74 13.48 -0.20
C LEU A 44 5.46 14.06 -1.42
N SER A 45 6.13 15.21 -1.24
CA SER A 45 6.86 15.85 -2.34
C SER A 45 7.68 14.81 -3.08
N ALA A 46 7.80 14.92 -4.41
CA ALA A 46 8.61 13.98 -5.20
C ALA A 46 10.04 13.82 -4.62
N LYS A 47 10.53 14.87 -3.96
CA LYS A 47 11.79 14.86 -3.19
C LYS A 47 11.77 13.91 -2.00
N ALA A 48 10.68 13.88 -1.24
CA ALA A 48 10.51 12.99 -0.10
C ALA A 48 10.37 11.51 -0.54
N TYR A 49 9.70 11.25 -1.68
CA TYR A 49 9.70 9.92 -2.29
C TYR A 49 11.11 9.47 -2.67
N CYS A 50 11.85 10.32 -3.39
CA CYS A 50 13.24 10.03 -3.78
C CYS A 50 14.16 9.81 -2.57
N LEU A 51 14.02 10.63 -1.52
CA LEU A 51 14.77 10.49 -0.28
C LEU A 51 14.45 9.15 0.41
N THR A 52 13.17 8.76 0.45
CA THR A 52 12.74 7.49 1.04
C THR A 52 13.37 6.30 0.31
N GLU A 53 13.29 6.28 -1.03
CA GLU A 53 13.90 5.22 -1.83
C GLU A 53 15.43 5.19 -1.68
N PHE A 54 16.08 6.35 -1.55
CA PHE A 54 17.51 6.43 -1.26
C PHE A 54 17.86 5.87 0.12
N LEU A 55 17.08 6.19 1.16
CA LEU A 55 17.29 5.65 2.51
C LEU A 55 17.10 4.12 2.55
N ILE A 56 16.11 3.60 1.82
CA ILE A 56 15.91 2.15 1.65
C ILE A 56 17.12 1.51 0.98
N PHE A 57 17.66 2.14 -0.07
CA PHE A 57 18.87 1.66 -0.72
C PHE A 57 20.08 1.65 0.23
N VAL A 58 20.32 2.73 0.96
CA VAL A 58 21.42 2.81 1.95
C VAL A 58 21.26 1.74 3.02
N TYR A 59 20.04 1.52 3.50
CA TYR A 59 19.73 0.47 4.47
C TYR A 59 20.09 -0.92 3.96
N PHE A 60 19.62 -1.30 2.77
CA PHE A 60 19.91 -2.62 2.22
C PHE A 60 21.38 -2.78 1.81
N ALA A 61 22.03 -1.71 1.33
CA ALA A 61 23.46 -1.70 1.06
C ALA A 61 24.27 -1.96 2.35
N ALA A 62 23.93 -1.30 3.45
CA ALA A 62 24.56 -1.52 4.74
C ALA A 62 24.35 -2.97 5.22
N HIS A 63 23.12 -3.49 5.14
CA HIS A 63 22.82 -4.88 5.49
C HIS A 63 23.61 -5.89 4.66
N LEU A 64 23.69 -5.69 3.35
CA LEU A 64 24.47 -6.52 2.45
C LEU A 64 25.96 -6.54 2.84
N ILE A 65 26.54 -5.37 3.15
CA ILE A 65 27.94 -5.26 3.58
C ILE A 65 28.15 -6.00 4.90
N ILE A 66 27.27 -5.77 5.89
CA ILE A 66 27.33 -6.43 7.20
C ILE A 66 27.24 -7.94 7.06
N GLN A 67 26.31 -8.45 6.24
CA GLN A 67 26.15 -9.88 6.01
C GLN A 67 27.39 -10.47 5.34
N ASN A 68 27.96 -9.81 4.35
CA ASN A 68 29.22 -10.25 3.75
C ASN A 68 30.36 -10.28 4.80
N LEU A 69 30.52 -9.23 5.61
CA LEU A 69 31.54 -9.20 6.66
C LEU A 69 31.35 -10.31 7.71
N ALA A 70 30.10 -10.60 8.08
CA ALA A 70 29.76 -11.64 9.04
C ALA A 70 30.06 -13.04 8.49
N ILE A 71 29.69 -13.29 7.22
CA ILE A 71 29.91 -14.54 6.52
C ILE A 71 31.40 -14.82 6.36
N TYR A 72 32.17 -13.84 5.88
CA TYR A 72 33.61 -14.00 5.65
C TYR A 72 34.45 -13.87 6.92
N ARG A 73 33.85 -13.66 8.11
CA ARG A 73 34.55 -13.58 9.42
C ARG A 73 35.83 -12.73 9.38
N ALA A 74 35.76 -11.55 8.76
CA ALA A 74 36.89 -10.64 8.54
C ALA A 74 38.03 -11.11 7.60
N ALA A 75 37.88 -12.24 6.90
CA ALA A 75 38.71 -12.59 5.75
C ALA A 75 38.32 -11.70 4.54
N VAL A 76 38.60 -10.40 4.64
CA VAL A 76 38.20 -9.37 3.66
C VAL A 76 38.69 -9.71 2.25
N HIS A 77 39.81 -10.43 2.14
CA HIS A 77 40.38 -10.88 0.87
C HIS A 77 39.50 -11.90 0.12
N ASN A 78 38.59 -12.60 0.81
CA ASN A 78 37.68 -13.59 0.21
C ASN A 78 36.30 -13.00 -0.12
N ILE A 79 36.08 -11.70 0.11
CA ILE A 79 34.81 -11.07 -0.23
C ILE A 79 34.61 -11.14 -1.74
N ASN A 80 33.52 -11.77 -2.16
CA ASN A 80 33.12 -11.79 -3.56
C ASN A 80 32.59 -10.41 -3.99
N LEU A 81 33.52 -9.51 -4.34
CA LEU A 81 33.22 -8.14 -4.77
C LEU A 81 32.30 -8.09 -5.99
N TYR A 82 32.32 -9.11 -6.85
CA TYR A 82 31.41 -9.20 -8.01
C TYR A 82 29.96 -9.40 -7.58
N ALA A 83 29.70 -10.33 -6.66
CA ALA A 83 28.36 -10.56 -6.12
C ALA A 83 27.85 -9.33 -5.35
N LEU A 84 28.72 -8.72 -4.54
CA LEU A 84 28.41 -7.49 -3.80
C LEU A 84 28.02 -6.34 -4.75
N THR A 85 28.86 -6.09 -5.77
CA THR A 85 28.61 -5.01 -6.75
C THR A 85 27.35 -5.29 -7.57
N TYR A 86 27.13 -6.54 -7.98
CA TYR A 86 25.92 -6.94 -8.70
C TYR A 86 24.66 -6.66 -7.89
N ALA A 87 24.64 -7.05 -6.61
CA ALA A 87 23.52 -6.79 -5.72
C ALA A 87 23.29 -5.28 -5.53
N LEU A 88 24.34 -4.48 -5.29
CA LEU A 88 24.22 -3.02 -5.19
C LEU A 88 23.63 -2.40 -6.46
N ILE A 89 24.02 -2.86 -7.64
CA ILE A 89 23.47 -2.35 -8.90
C ILE A 89 21.99 -2.68 -9.02
N ILE A 90 21.56 -3.91 -8.70
CA ILE A 90 20.13 -4.25 -8.77
C ILE A 90 19.33 -3.42 -7.77
N MET A 91 19.82 -3.26 -6.55
CA MET A 91 19.17 -2.46 -5.51
C MET A 91 19.08 -0.97 -5.90
N SER A 92 20.06 -0.45 -6.65
CA SER A 92 20.06 0.95 -7.12
C SER A 92 18.95 1.26 -8.13
N ARG A 93 18.38 0.24 -8.79
CA ARG A 93 17.32 0.39 -9.81
C ARG A 93 16.16 1.26 -9.30
N ARG A 94 15.72 1.05 -8.05
CA ARG A 94 14.59 1.79 -7.48
C ARG A 94 14.89 3.27 -7.28
N VAL A 95 16.09 3.58 -6.77
CA VAL A 95 16.54 4.97 -6.62
C VAL A 95 16.60 5.64 -7.98
N VAL A 96 17.14 4.95 -9.00
CA VAL A 96 17.18 5.50 -10.36
C VAL A 96 15.78 5.73 -10.91
N LEU A 97 14.85 4.79 -10.73
CA LEU A 97 13.46 4.96 -11.16
C LEU A 97 12.78 6.12 -10.43
N ALA A 98 13.00 6.26 -9.11
CA ALA A 98 12.45 7.36 -8.32
C ALA A 98 13.00 8.73 -8.77
N VAL A 99 14.31 8.81 -9.05
CA VAL A 99 14.95 10.00 -9.63
C VAL A 99 14.39 10.29 -11.02
N VAL A 100 14.20 9.27 -11.86
CA VAL A 100 13.62 9.43 -13.21
C VAL A 100 12.18 9.92 -13.14
N GLN A 101 11.35 9.34 -12.26
CA GLN A 101 9.95 9.70 -12.09
C GLN A 101 9.78 11.10 -11.50
N SER A 102 10.55 11.45 -10.46
CA SER A 102 10.57 12.80 -9.89
C SER A 102 11.01 13.83 -10.94
N SER A 103 12.08 13.51 -11.68
CA SER A 103 12.55 14.32 -12.80
C SER A 103 11.50 14.42 -13.91
N ALA A 104 10.80 13.35 -14.28
CA ALA A 104 9.78 13.36 -15.33
C ALA A 104 8.60 14.28 -14.99
N LYS A 105 8.22 14.33 -13.71
CA LYS A 105 7.18 15.22 -13.20
C LYS A 105 7.62 16.69 -13.26
N GLU A 106 8.90 16.96 -13.00
CA GLU A 106 9.51 18.29 -13.06
C GLU A 106 9.90 18.72 -14.50
N ARG A 107 10.12 17.74 -15.39
CA ARG A 107 10.49 17.86 -16.80
C ARG A 107 9.44 18.49 -17.71
N ARG A 108 8.23 18.80 -17.22
CA ARG A 108 7.36 19.78 -17.89
C ARG A 108 7.97 21.20 -17.90
N LYS A 109 9.11 21.43 -17.23
CA LYS A 109 9.75 22.75 -17.14
C LYS A 109 11.24 22.84 -17.56
N HIS A 110 12.02 21.75 -17.65
CA HIS A 110 13.50 21.82 -17.78
C HIS A 110 14.17 20.58 -18.44
N GLN A 111 13.77 20.20 -19.66
CA GLN A 111 13.95 18.82 -20.14
C GLN A 111 15.33 18.36 -20.63
N GLU A 112 16.32 19.23 -20.90
CA GLU A 112 17.51 18.80 -21.65
C GLU A 112 18.67 18.30 -20.76
N ASN A 113 18.90 18.90 -19.59
CA ASN A 113 20.10 18.60 -18.81
C ASN A 113 20.01 17.33 -17.95
N ILE A 114 18.79 16.95 -17.53
CA ILE A 114 18.59 15.79 -16.65
C ILE A 114 18.62 14.46 -17.44
N ALA A 115 18.31 14.49 -18.74
CA ALA A 115 18.39 13.31 -19.61
C ALA A 115 19.83 12.83 -19.77
N MET A 116 20.77 13.77 -19.93
CA MET A 116 22.19 13.47 -20.04
C MET A 116 22.77 12.97 -18.71
N ALA A 117 22.39 13.55 -17.57
CA ALA A 117 22.91 13.12 -16.27
C ALA A 117 22.45 11.69 -15.90
N VAL A 118 21.17 11.38 -16.09
CA VAL A 118 20.65 10.02 -15.85
C VAL A 118 21.19 9.02 -16.86
N GLY A 119 21.31 9.41 -18.14
CA GLY A 119 21.94 8.60 -19.18
C GLY A 119 23.42 8.30 -18.88
N ALA A 120 24.15 9.28 -18.34
CA ALA A 120 25.54 9.12 -17.93
C ALA A 120 25.70 8.24 -16.69
N ILE A 121 24.78 8.32 -15.72
CA ILE A 121 24.80 7.46 -14.53
C ILE A 121 24.44 6.01 -14.88
N LEU A 122 23.37 5.79 -15.66
CA LEU A 122 22.99 4.46 -16.14
C LEU A 122 24.03 3.89 -17.12
N GLY A 123 24.59 4.73 -17.99
CA GLY A 123 25.70 4.38 -18.88
C GLY A 123 26.96 4.00 -18.10
N GLY A 124 27.30 4.75 -17.05
CA GLY A 124 28.43 4.48 -16.15
C GLY A 124 28.26 3.20 -15.34
N ILE A 125 27.05 2.93 -14.84
CA ILE A 125 26.73 1.68 -14.12
C ILE A 125 26.82 0.47 -15.06
N ASN A 126 26.36 0.60 -16.30
CA ASN A 126 26.48 -0.47 -17.31
C ASN A 126 27.92 -0.64 -17.82
N LEU A 127 28.68 0.45 -17.97
CA LEU A 127 30.10 0.42 -18.32
C LEU A 127 30.95 -0.21 -17.22
N MET A 128 30.65 0.07 -15.95
CA MET A 128 31.29 -0.57 -14.79
C MET A 128 30.92 -2.06 -14.69
N LYS A 129 29.68 -2.44 -15.02
CA LYS A 129 29.26 -3.84 -15.18
C LYS A 129 30.02 -4.56 -16.30
N LEU A 130 30.27 -3.86 -17.40
CA LEU A 130 31.01 -4.38 -18.56
C LEU A 130 32.50 -4.55 -18.23
N LEU A 131 33.11 -3.56 -17.57
CA LEU A 131 34.52 -3.56 -17.20
C LEU A 131 34.84 -4.56 -16.07
N ALA A 132 33.91 -4.77 -15.13
CA ALA A 132 34.08 -5.74 -14.05
C ALA A 132 33.93 -7.21 -14.51
N MET A 133 33.36 -7.49 -15.69
CA MET A 133 33.10 -8.88 -16.13
C MET A 133 34.10 -9.43 -17.16
N LEU A 134 35.19 -8.73 -17.48
CA LEU A 134 36.11 -9.12 -18.57
C LEU A 134 37.50 -9.59 -18.07
N PRO A 135 37.86 -10.87 -18.26
CA PRO A 135 39.24 -11.25 -18.55
C PRO A 135 39.58 -10.80 -19.98
N TRP A 136 40.80 -10.31 -20.21
CA TRP A 136 41.25 -9.66 -21.46
C TRP A 136 40.99 -10.43 -22.77
N SER A 137 40.74 -11.75 -22.72
CA SER A 137 40.67 -12.63 -23.89
C SER A 137 39.28 -12.87 -24.51
N ARG A 138 38.17 -12.37 -23.94
CA ARG A 138 36.81 -12.71 -24.43
C ARG A 138 35.87 -11.51 -24.60
N LYS A 139 36.16 -10.65 -25.59
CA LYS A 139 35.32 -9.49 -25.96
C LYS A 139 34.03 -9.84 -26.72
N GLY A 140 33.85 -11.08 -27.20
CA GLY A 140 32.68 -11.48 -28.00
C GLY A 140 31.36 -11.62 -27.24
N TYR A 141 31.39 -11.98 -25.95
CA TYR A 141 30.18 -12.19 -25.14
C TYR A 141 29.56 -10.89 -24.64
N ALA A 142 30.35 -9.83 -24.54
CA ALA A 142 29.89 -8.47 -24.21
C ALA A 142 28.86 -7.94 -25.23
N LEU A 143 29.00 -8.33 -26.51
CA LEU A 143 28.06 -7.98 -27.57
C LEU A 143 26.71 -8.71 -27.39
N TYR A 144 26.73 -9.95 -26.91
CA TYR A 144 25.51 -10.74 -26.64
C TYR A 144 24.71 -10.22 -25.44
N SER A 145 25.39 -9.78 -24.37
CA SER A 145 24.75 -9.17 -23.20
C SER A 145 24.22 -7.76 -23.50
N LEU A 146 24.86 -7.00 -24.39
CA LEU A 146 24.37 -5.70 -24.87
C LEU A 146 23.04 -5.87 -25.64
N VAL A 147 22.95 -6.89 -26.51
CA VAL A 147 21.72 -7.22 -27.25
C VAL A 147 20.60 -7.68 -26.31
N GLY A 148 20.91 -8.47 -25.27
CA GLY A 148 19.95 -8.84 -24.23
C GLY A 148 19.45 -7.66 -23.38
N LEU A 149 20.32 -6.68 -23.10
CA LEU A 149 19.97 -5.45 -22.39
C LEU A 149 19.09 -4.53 -23.23
N VAL A 150 19.34 -4.42 -24.54
CA VAL A 150 18.47 -3.70 -25.48
C VAL A 150 17.09 -4.35 -25.58
N PHE A 151 16.99 -5.68 -25.46
CA PHE A 151 15.70 -6.38 -25.38
C PHE A 151 15.00 -6.22 -24.02
N ALA A 152 15.74 -6.21 -22.91
CA ALA A 152 15.17 -6.04 -21.57
C ALA A 152 14.73 -4.59 -21.27
N LEU A 153 15.40 -3.60 -21.86
CA LEU A 153 15.02 -2.18 -21.80
C LEU A 153 14.06 -1.77 -22.92
N GLY A 154 14.00 -2.56 -24.01
CA GLY A 154 13.19 -2.32 -25.20
C GLY A 154 11.83 -3.01 -25.22
N THR A 155 11.51 -3.88 -24.24
CA THR A 155 10.12 -4.32 -24.08
C THR A 155 9.36 -3.19 -23.39
N PRO A 156 8.40 -2.53 -24.08
CA PRO A 156 7.54 -1.58 -23.41
C PRO A 156 6.75 -2.36 -22.38
N TRP A 157 7.07 -2.16 -21.10
CA TRP A 157 6.21 -2.50 -19.99
C TRP A 157 4.81 -2.05 -20.40
N SER A 158 3.92 -3.03 -20.55
CA SER A 158 2.58 -2.88 -21.11
C SER A 158 1.99 -1.55 -20.67
N LYS A 159 1.65 -0.68 -21.63
CA LYS A 159 1.00 0.61 -21.41
C LYS A 159 0.05 0.50 -20.22
N GLN A 160 0.54 0.94 -19.06
CA GLN A 160 -0.27 1.08 -17.87
C GLN A 160 -1.30 2.12 -18.28
N GLY A 161 -2.56 1.69 -18.30
CA GLY A 161 -3.66 2.41 -18.90
C GLY A 161 -3.75 3.81 -18.32
N SER A 162 -3.13 4.77 -19.00
CA SER A 162 -3.72 6.08 -19.17
C SER A 162 -5.00 5.84 -19.95
N ALA A 163 -6.03 5.38 -19.26
CA ALA A 163 -7.40 5.53 -19.70
C ALA A 163 -7.59 7.04 -19.87
N ARG A 164 -7.32 7.53 -21.08
CA ARG A 164 -7.95 8.77 -21.53
C ARG A 164 -9.43 8.54 -21.24
N PRO A 165 -10.11 9.43 -20.50
CA PRO A 165 -11.56 9.36 -20.44
C PRO A 165 -12.01 9.27 -21.90
N ALA A 166 -12.77 8.22 -22.21
CA ALA A 166 -13.40 8.09 -23.50
C ALA A 166 -14.08 9.43 -23.75
N GLN A 167 -13.58 10.19 -24.72
CA GLN A 167 -14.33 11.31 -25.24
C GLN A 167 -15.60 10.68 -25.76
N VAL A 168 -16.67 10.82 -24.98
CA VAL A 168 -18.02 10.43 -25.35
C VAL A 168 -18.22 11.00 -26.75
N ALA A 169 -18.33 10.09 -27.72
CA ALA A 169 -18.57 10.45 -29.09
C ALA A 169 -19.81 11.32 -29.10
N ARG A 170 -19.61 12.60 -29.39
CA ARG A 170 -20.67 13.59 -29.54
C ARG A 170 -21.57 13.07 -30.67
N PRO A 171 -22.86 12.78 -30.43
CA PRO A 171 -23.75 12.41 -31.52
C PRO A 171 -23.76 13.57 -32.52
N SER A 172 -23.41 13.27 -33.77
CA SER A 172 -23.50 14.16 -34.90
C SER A 172 -24.95 14.63 -34.99
N ALA A 173 -25.18 15.89 -34.62
CA ALA A 173 -26.46 16.55 -34.77
C ALA A 173 -26.82 16.60 -36.26
N THR A 174 -27.91 15.93 -36.59
CA THR A 174 -28.61 16.09 -37.86
C THR A 174 -29.00 17.56 -38.00
N GLN A 175 -28.54 18.20 -39.06
CA GLN A 175 -28.97 19.55 -39.44
C GLN A 175 -30.47 19.53 -39.72
N GLY A 176 -31.24 20.13 -38.82
CA GLY A 176 -32.64 20.50 -39.02
C GLY A 176 -32.74 22.03 -39.00
N SER A 177 -33.04 22.60 -40.15
CA SER A 177 -33.16 24.03 -40.38
C SER A 177 -34.36 24.66 -39.66
N SER A 178 -34.15 25.91 -39.24
CA SER A 178 -35.13 27.00 -39.14
C SER A 178 -36.34 26.85 -38.20
N SER A 179 -36.28 27.51 -37.04
CA SER A 179 -37.10 28.71 -36.82
C SER A 179 -36.65 29.48 -35.58
N SER A 180 -36.69 30.79 -35.73
CA SER A 180 -36.39 31.84 -34.77
C SER A 180 -37.25 31.77 -33.51
N ASN A 181 -36.64 31.81 -32.33
CA ASN A 181 -37.03 32.76 -31.31
C ASN A 181 -35.95 32.95 -30.23
N ALA A 182 -35.67 34.21 -29.97
CA ALA A 182 -34.67 34.70 -29.05
C ALA A 182 -35.14 34.60 -27.59
N SER A 183 -34.16 34.67 -26.69
CA SER A 183 -34.29 35.10 -25.28
C SER A 183 -34.65 34.03 -24.24
N ARG A 184 -33.65 33.22 -23.86
CA ARG A 184 -33.32 32.95 -22.44
C ARG A 184 -31.94 32.29 -22.34
N ARG A 185 -30.88 33.10 -22.27
CA ARG A 185 -29.52 32.66 -21.91
C ARG A 185 -29.49 32.44 -20.39
N GLY A 186 -30.05 31.31 -19.95
CA GLY A 186 -29.96 30.82 -18.58
C GLY A 186 -28.89 29.73 -18.50
N ASN A 187 -27.91 29.97 -17.65
CA ASN A 187 -26.70 29.21 -17.31
C ASN A 187 -26.91 27.69 -17.14
N SER A 188 -27.05 26.91 -18.22
CA SER A 188 -27.34 25.46 -18.19
C SER A 188 -26.12 24.55 -18.07
N ASN A 189 -24.91 25.11 -17.95
CA ASN A 189 -23.68 24.31 -17.82
C ASN A 189 -23.33 23.97 -16.37
N ALA A 190 -24.07 24.46 -15.37
CA ALA A 190 -23.82 24.15 -13.96
C ALA A 190 -24.46 22.82 -13.51
N ASP A 191 -25.44 22.29 -14.24
CA ASP A 191 -26.16 21.05 -13.86
C ASP A 191 -25.53 19.77 -14.46
N GLU A 192 -24.68 19.89 -15.49
CA GLU A 192 -24.02 18.72 -16.10
C GLU A 192 -22.81 18.22 -15.29
N ASP A 193 -22.13 19.11 -14.55
CA ASP A 193 -21.01 18.74 -13.67
C ASP A 193 -21.46 18.05 -12.37
N LEU A 194 -22.75 18.13 -12.00
CA LEU A 194 -23.32 17.46 -10.83
C LEU A 194 -23.79 16.02 -11.08
N ARG A 195 -23.83 15.56 -12.33
CA ARG A 195 -24.31 14.21 -12.70
C ARG A 195 -23.23 13.17 -12.93
N SER A 196 -21.95 13.54 -12.83
CA SER A 196 -20.88 12.55 -12.69
C SER A 196 -20.81 12.06 -11.23
N THR A 197 -21.91 11.51 -10.71
CA THR A 197 -21.87 10.70 -9.48
C THR A 197 -21.17 9.40 -9.84
N LYS A 198 -19.84 9.46 -9.81
CA LYS A 198 -18.93 8.33 -10.02
C LYS A 198 -19.41 7.18 -9.13
N ASN A 199 -19.70 6.02 -9.74
CA ASN A 199 -20.26 4.89 -9.04
C ASN A 199 -19.24 4.42 -7.97
N PRO A 200 -19.53 4.55 -6.66
CA PRO A 200 -18.55 4.30 -5.59
C PRO A 200 -18.05 2.86 -5.59
N ARG A 201 -18.82 1.91 -6.15
CA ARG A 201 -18.40 0.51 -6.31
C ARG A 201 -17.26 0.34 -7.30
N ILE A 202 -17.24 1.13 -8.38
CA ILE A 202 -16.17 1.06 -9.38
C ILE A 202 -14.86 1.54 -8.73
N ASP A 203 -14.93 2.60 -7.93
CA ASP A 203 -13.78 3.14 -7.20
C ASP A 203 -13.25 2.16 -6.15
N LEU A 204 -14.14 1.45 -5.44
CA LEU A 204 -13.73 0.43 -4.48
C LEU A 204 -13.00 -0.74 -5.14
N ASN A 205 -13.58 -1.32 -6.20
CA ASN A 205 -12.95 -2.44 -6.91
C ASN A 205 -11.59 -2.02 -7.50
N HIS A 206 -11.48 -0.76 -7.96
CA HIS A 206 -10.21 -0.23 -8.43
C HIS A 206 -9.19 -0.14 -7.30
N ALA A 207 -9.56 0.39 -6.13
CA ALA A 207 -8.69 0.49 -4.96
C ALA A 207 -8.27 -0.87 -4.40
N GLU A 208 -9.17 -1.87 -4.38
CA GLU A 208 -8.86 -3.25 -3.99
C GLU A 208 -7.83 -3.88 -4.94
N ASN A 209 -7.99 -3.66 -6.24
CA ASN A 209 -7.02 -4.12 -7.24
C ASN A 209 -5.67 -3.40 -7.10
N GLU A 210 -5.68 -2.08 -6.87
CA GLU A 210 -4.47 -1.32 -6.59
C GLU A 210 -3.76 -1.80 -5.32
N LEU A 211 -4.51 -2.15 -4.26
CA LEU A 211 -3.92 -2.77 -3.07
C LEU A 211 -3.31 -4.12 -3.37
N THR A 212 -4.06 -5.00 -4.02
CA THR A 212 -3.57 -6.34 -4.31
C THR A 212 -2.31 -6.28 -5.17
N GLN A 213 -2.29 -5.40 -6.18
CA GLN A 213 -1.13 -5.16 -7.01
C GLN A 213 0.04 -4.57 -6.22
N GLY A 214 -0.22 -3.57 -5.36
CA GLY A 214 0.79 -2.94 -4.52
C GLY A 214 1.41 -3.88 -3.49
N LEU A 215 0.59 -4.69 -2.81
CA LEU A 215 1.07 -5.73 -1.88
C LEU A 215 1.87 -6.80 -2.61
N THR A 216 1.41 -7.25 -3.77
CA THR A 216 2.15 -8.23 -4.60
C THR A 216 3.52 -7.66 -4.98
N GLN A 217 3.56 -6.38 -5.36
CA GLN A 217 4.81 -5.69 -5.66
C GLN A 217 5.71 -5.61 -4.42
N VAL A 218 5.19 -5.20 -3.26
CA VAL A 218 5.95 -5.15 -2.00
C VAL A 218 6.53 -6.50 -1.63
N VAL A 219 5.73 -7.58 -1.71
CA VAL A 219 6.20 -8.95 -1.42
C VAL A 219 7.27 -9.37 -2.41
N SER A 220 7.07 -9.14 -3.71
CA SER A 220 8.06 -9.50 -4.74
C SER A 220 9.39 -8.76 -4.57
N GLU A 221 9.34 -7.48 -4.22
CA GLU A 221 10.52 -6.65 -3.94
C GLU A 221 11.18 -7.11 -2.64
N ALA A 222 10.42 -7.36 -1.57
CA ALA A 222 10.94 -7.88 -0.32
C ALA A 222 11.72 -9.18 -0.53
N LEU A 223 11.14 -10.13 -1.29
CA LEU A 223 11.79 -11.38 -1.66
C LEU A 223 13.06 -11.16 -2.49
N LEU A 224 13.06 -10.20 -3.42
CA LEU A 224 14.26 -9.83 -4.17
C LEU A 224 15.36 -9.31 -3.24
N TYR A 225 15.03 -8.45 -2.28
CA TYR A 225 16.01 -7.96 -1.31
C TYR A 225 16.56 -9.08 -0.43
N VAL A 226 15.69 -9.97 0.08
CA VAL A 226 16.12 -11.13 0.87
C VAL A 226 17.05 -12.02 0.05
N TYR A 227 16.72 -12.23 -1.23
CA TYR A 227 17.58 -12.98 -2.13
C TYR A 227 18.96 -12.31 -2.28
N LEU A 228 18.99 -10.99 -2.52
CA LEU A 228 20.24 -10.27 -2.76
C LEU A 228 21.10 -10.10 -1.50
N THR A 229 20.49 -9.84 -0.34
CA THR A 229 21.23 -9.60 0.90
C THR A 229 21.53 -10.90 1.65
N GLY A 230 20.58 -11.84 1.71
CA GLY A 230 20.73 -13.09 2.45
C GLY A 230 21.22 -14.27 1.59
N VAL A 231 20.49 -14.61 0.52
CA VAL A 231 20.71 -15.87 -0.22
C VAL A 231 21.93 -15.82 -1.14
N LEU A 232 22.16 -14.69 -1.82
CA LEU A 232 23.22 -14.56 -2.81
C LEU A 232 24.63 -14.63 -2.18
N PRO A 233 24.95 -13.90 -1.08
CA PRO A 233 26.23 -14.03 -0.40
C PRO A 233 26.45 -15.46 0.13
N LEU A 234 25.37 -16.10 0.60
CA LEU A 234 25.41 -17.47 1.07
C LEU A 234 25.77 -18.47 -0.03
N LYS A 235 25.10 -18.39 -1.18
CA LYS A 235 25.40 -19.24 -2.33
C LYS A 235 26.84 -19.07 -2.80
N ALA A 236 27.39 -17.86 -2.70
CA ALA A 236 28.79 -17.61 -3.02
C ALA A 236 29.75 -18.37 -2.09
N THR A 237 29.40 -18.56 -0.81
CA THR A 237 30.25 -19.31 0.15
C THR A 237 30.16 -20.82 0.09
N MET A 238 29.09 -21.38 -0.50
CA MET A 238 28.96 -22.84 -0.65
C MET A 238 30.05 -23.46 -1.52
N HIS A 239 30.71 -22.66 -2.37
CA HIS A 239 31.79 -23.13 -3.24
C HIS A 239 33.15 -23.29 -2.55
N ASP A 240 33.36 -22.66 -1.39
CA ASP A 240 34.69 -22.53 -0.77
C ASP A 240 34.89 -23.37 0.51
N HIS A 241 34.16 -24.49 0.65
CA HIS A 241 34.27 -25.42 1.81
C HIS A 241 34.00 -24.81 3.20
N PHE A 242 33.42 -23.60 3.29
CA PHE A 242 33.04 -23.04 4.59
C PHE A 242 31.90 -23.86 5.22
N TYR A 243 32.05 -24.20 6.49
CA TYR A 243 31.02 -24.90 7.28
C TYR A 243 29.69 -24.14 7.20
N TYR A 244 28.75 -24.73 6.49
CA TYR A 244 27.37 -24.26 6.39
C TYR A 244 26.64 -24.62 7.70
N ASP A 245 26.11 -23.63 8.42
CA ASP A 245 25.23 -23.84 9.59
C ASP A 245 23.77 -23.61 9.18
N PRO A 246 23.02 -24.68 8.82
CA PRO A 246 21.63 -24.56 8.35
C PRO A 246 20.72 -23.90 9.37
N PHE A 247 21.00 -24.05 10.67
CA PHE A 247 20.16 -23.52 11.74
C PHE A 247 20.25 -21.99 11.78
N HIS A 248 21.46 -21.45 11.70
CA HIS A 248 21.65 -20.01 11.66
C HIS A 248 20.97 -19.38 10.43
N TYR A 249 21.04 -20.04 9.27
CA TYR A 249 20.37 -19.57 8.05
C TYR A 249 18.85 -19.65 8.11
N GLY A 250 18.31 -20.73 8.69
CA GLY A 250 16.87 -20.89 8.91
C GLY A 250 16.27 -19.77 9.76
N ILE A 251 17.09 -19.06 10.55
CA ILE A 251 16.65 -17.93 11.37
C ILE A 251 16.97 -16.58 10.73
N VAL A 252 18.17 -16.40 10.15
CA VAL A 252 18.59 -15.13 9.53
C VAL A 252 17.75 -14.80 8.30
N PHE A 253 17.38 -15.80 7.49
CA PHE A 253 16.58 -15.58 6.28
C PHE A 253 15.19 -15.01 6.60
N PRO A 254 14.36 -15.64 7.47
CA PRO A 254 13.07 -15.08 7.85
C PRO A 254 13.19 -13.70 8.50
N MET A 255 14.26 -13.43 9.26
CA MET A 255 14.45 -12.08 9.83
C MET A 255 14.72 -11.04 8.76
N CYS A 256 15.57 -11.35 7.78
CA CYS A 256 15.83 -10.44 6.68
C CYS A 256 14.55 -10.17 5.87
N GLU A 257 13.71 -11.20 5.70
CA GLU A 257 12.42 -11.09 5.01
C GLU A 257 11.40 -10.28 5.78
N MET A 258 11.24 -10.54 7.08
CA MET A 258 10.37 -9.75 7.94
C MET A 258 10.82 -8.29 8.00
N THR A 259 12.13 -8.06 8.03
CA THR A 259 12.71 -6.72 8.04
C THR A 259 12.51 -5.98 6.72
N SER A 260 12.83 -6.61 5.59
CA SER A 260 12.70 -6.00 4.27
C SER A 260 11.23 -5.78 3.92
N GLY A 261 10.39 -6.77 4.19
CA GLY A 261 8.95 -6.72 3.99
C GLY A 261 8.29 -5.64 4.82
N SER A 262 8.57 -5.58 6.14
CA SER A 262 8.00 -4.54 7.01
C SER A 262 8.44 -3.14 6.59
N LEU A 263 9.72 -2.94 6.26
CA LEU A 263 10.26 -1.66 5.82
C LEU A 263 9.58 -1.20 4.52
N LEU A 264 9.49 -2.08 3.52
CA LEU A 264 8.87 -1.76 2.23
C LEU A 264 7.37 -1.51 2.38
N LEU A 265 6.67 -2.33 3.16
CA LEU A 265 5.24 -2.18 3.40
C LEU A 265 4.94 -0.88 4.17
N LEU A 266 5.77 -0.52 5.14
CA LEU A 266 5.62 0.75 5.86
C LEU A 266 5.94 1.96 4.96
N LEU A 267 7.11 1.96 4.33
CA LEU A 267 7.62 3.12 3.62
C LEU A 267 6.93 3.36 2.28
N GLN A 268 6.69 2.33 1.48
CA GLN A 268 6.08 2.53 0.16
C GLN A 268 4.57 2.52 0.21
N TYR A 269 4.01 1.62 1.00
CA TYR A 269 2.61 1.33 0.89
C TYR A 269 1.78 2.14 1.89
N LEU A 270 2.14 2.06 3.17
CA LEU A 270 1.46 2.78 4.26
C LEU A 270 1.85 4.26 4.38
N SER A 271 2.97 4.72 3.82
CA SER A 271 3.30 6.15 3.90
C SER A 271 2.74 6.95 2.72
N PHE A 272 2.73 6.39 1.50
CA PHE A 272 2.31 7.13 0.29
C PHE A 272 0.82 7.00 -0.03
N HIS A 273 0.23 5.83 0.21
CA HIS A 273 -1.13 5.54 -0.22
C HIS A 273 -2.13 5.44 0.93
N TYR A 274 -1.68 5.58 2.17
CA TYR A 274 -2.54 5.39 3.34
C TYR A 274 -3.76 6.29 3.36
N ALA A 275 -3.62 7.58 3.03
CA ALA A 275 -4.78 8.46 3.02
C ALA A 275 -5.78 8.09 1.92
N HIS A 276 -5.29 7.66 0.75
CA HIS A 276 -6.13 7.12 -0.32
C HIS A 276 -6.86 5.85 0.15
N PHE A 277 -6.15 4.90 0.76
CA PHE A 277 -6.81 3.68 1.27
C PHE A 277 -7.72 3.94 2.47
N CYS A 278 -7.45 4.94 3.31
CA CYS A 278 -8.39 5.40 4.33
C CYS A 278 -9.68 5.94 3.71
N GLN A 279 -9.58 6.68 2.61
CA GLN A 279 -10.77 7.13 1.88
C GLN A 279 -11.50 5.94 1.26
N CYS A 280 -10.79 5.01 0.61
CA CYS A 280 -11.37 3.81 0.02
C CYS A 280 -12.03 2.89 1.06
N THR A 281 -11.44 2.72 2.26
CA THR A 281 -12.04 1.96 3.37
C THR A 281 -13.31 2.63 3.89
N ASN A 282 -13.32 3.97 3.98
CA ASN A 282 -14.50 4.73 4.40
C ASN A 282 -15.65 4.67 3.39
N VAL A 283 -15.34 4.55 2.09
CA VAL A 283 -16.34 4.39 1.02
C VAL A 283 -16.77 2.93 0.90
N GLY A 284 -15.84 1.98 0.94
CA GLY A 284 -16.13 0.56 0.83
C GLY A 284 -16.94 0.03 2.00
N GLY A 285 -16.60 0.49 3.19
CA GLY A 285 -17.22 0.03 4.42
C GLY A 285 -16.65 -1.30 4.92
N CYS A 286 -17.07 -1.68 6.12
CA CYS A 286 -16.66 -2.92 6.77
C CYS A 286 -17.78 -3.41 7.69
N TRP A 287 -17.91 -4.72 7.83
CA TRP A 287 -18.97 -5.38 8.57
C TRP A 287 -18.39 -6.17 9.74
N GLU A 288 -18.89 -5.90 10.94
CA GLU A 288 -18.60 -6.71 12.11
C GLU A 288 -19.69 -7.76 12.30
N LEU A 289 -19.30 -9.02 12.48
CA LEU A 289 -20.25 -10.11 12.76
C LEU A 289 -20.77 -10.00 14.19
N GLN A 290 -22.09 -9.89 14.36
CA GLN A 290 -22.70 -9.80 15.67
C GLN A 290 -22.78 -11.19 16.33
N SER A 291 -22.04 -11.40 17.42
CA SER A 291 -22.00 -12.72 18.10
C SER A 291 -23.34 -13.09 18.76
N LYS A 292 -24.17 -12.10 19.11
CA LYS A 292 -25.48 -12.30 19.72
C LYS A 292 -26.53 -11.60 18.85
N PRO A 293 -27.36 -12.35 18.10
CA PRO A 293 -28.33 -11.74 17.20
C PRO A 293 -29.35 -10.93 18.01
N GLN A 294 -29.50 -9.66 17.65
CA GLN A 294 -30.50 -8.77 18.22
C GLN A 294 -31.83 -9.01 17.49
N SER A 295 -32.87 -9.31 18.26
CA SER A 295 -34.14 -9.84 17.73
C SER A 295 -35.00 -8.80 16.98
N ARG A 296 -34.62 -7.52 16.98
CA ARG A 296 -35.44 -6.43 16.40
C ARG A 296 -34.57 -5.46 15.61
N GLY A 297 -35.03 -5.15 14.40
CA GLY A 297 -34.51 -4.04 13.57
C GLY A 297 -33.49 -4.43 12.50
N ALA A 298 -33.12 -5.70 12.36
CA ALA A 298 -32.19 -6.11 11.32
C ALA A 298 -32.86 -6.10 9.93
N VAL A 299 -32.38 -5.23 9.04
CA VAL A 299 -32.87 -5.15 7.65
C VAL A 299 -32.16 -6.20 6.80
N ARG A 300 -32.83 -6.82 5.84
CA ARG A 300 -32.15 -7.74 4.91
C ARG A 300 -31.17 -6.93 4.04
N TRP A 301 -29.93 -7.40 3.91
CA TRP A 301 -28.95 -6.72 3.06
C TRP A 301 -29.41 -6.68 1.60
N VAL A 302 -29.26 -5.51 0.99
CA VAL A 302 -29.54 -5.24 -0.42
C VAL A 302 -28.30 -4.61 -1.04
N ALA A 303 -27.85 -5.16 -2.16
CA ALA A 303 -26.60 -4.77 -2.80
C ALA A 303 -26.59 -3.27 -3.17
N THR A 304 -27.70 -2.74 -3.67
CA THR A 304 -27.78 -1.35 -4.17
C THR A 304 -27.88 -0.30 -3.07
N GLU A 305 -28.15 -0.70 -1.83
CA GLU A 305 -28.35 0.23 -0.73
C GLU A 305 -27.02 0.61 -0.05
N GLN A 306 -27.04 1.77 0.58
CA GLN A 306 -25.97 2.26 1.42
C GLN A 306 -26.40 2.19 2.88
N TYR A 307 -25.56 1.59 3.72
CA TYR A 307 -25.84 1.47 5.15
C TYR A 307 -24.99 2.46 5.95
N THR A 308 -25.62 3.13 6.90
CA THR A 308 -24.94 4.05 7.83
C THR A 308 -24.26 3.27 8.96
N GLN A 309 -23.27 3.90 9.58
CA GLN A 309 -22.58 3.33 10.74
C GLN A 309 -23.56 2.88 11.83
N GLY A 310 -23.36 1.68 12.36
CA GLY A 310 -24.22 1.06 13.37
C GLY A 310 -25.48 0.39 12.81
N ALA A 311 -25.76 0.49 11.51
CA ALA A 311 -26.87 -0.24 10.89
C ALA A 311 -26.66 -1.75 11.04
N VAL A 312 -27.72 -2.43 11.49
CA VAL A 312 -27.75 -3.88 11.65
C VAL A 312 -28.47 -4.49 10.46
N ILE A 313 -27.80 -5.41 9.77
CA ILE A 313 -28.35 -6.10 8.61
C ILE A 313 -28.27 -7.61 8.78
N THR A 314 -29.14 -8.32 8.07
CA THR A 314 -29.09 -9.79 7.97
C THR A 314 -28.64 -10.21 6.58
N HIS A 315 -27.58 -11.02 6.51
CA HIS A 315 -27.06 -11.62 5.28
C HIS A 315 -26.69 -13.08 5.55
N GLN A 316 -27.19 -14.01 4.73
CA GLN A 316 -26.97 -15.46 4.89
C GLN A 316 -27.30 -16.00 6.30
N GLY A 317 -28.36 -15.47 6.92
CA GLY A 317 -28.81 -15.90 8.26
C GLY A 317 -27.96 -15.37 9.42
N GLN A 318 -26.92 -14.59 9.14
CA GLN A 318 -26.08 -13.94 10.15
C GLN A 318 -26.37 -12.44 10.20
N GLN A 319 -26.19 -11.85 11.38
CA GLN A 319 -26.36 -10.42 11.59
C GLN A 319 -25.01 -9.71 11.61
N TYR A 320 -24.95 -8.58 10.91
CA TYR A 320 -23.74 -7.78 10.76
C TYR A 320 -24.03 -6.33 11.13
N ILE A 321 -23.04 -5.65 11.71
CA ILE A 321 -23.09 -4.24 12.08
C ILE A 321 -22.15 -3.46 11.16
N ALA A 322 -22.63 -2.37 10.57
CA ALA A 322 -21.81 -1.49 9.76
C ALA A 322 -20.81 -0.70 10.62
N LEU A 323 -19.51 -0.84 10.37
CA LEU A 323 -18.46 -0.14 11.13
C LEU A 323 -18.15 1.26 10.59
N CYS A 324 -18.31 1.48 9.28
CA CYS A 324 -17.98 2.74 8.62
C CYS A 324 -19.21 3.65 8.49
N ARG A 325 -18.97 4.96 8.31
CA ARG A 325 -20.03 5.96 8.05
C ARG A 325 -20.91 5.59 6.86
N ASN A 326 -20.27 5.13 5.78
CA ASN A 326 -20.91 4.68 4.56
C ASN A 326 -20.45 3.25 4.29
N ASN A 327 -21.39 2.34 4.10
CA ASN A 327 -21.06 0.94 3.88
C ASN A 327 -21.78 0.39 2.65
N HIS A 328 -20.99 0.03 1.65
CA HIS A 328 -21.43 -0.60 0.40
C HIS A 328 -20.90 -2.03 0.25
N ALA A 329 -20.02 -2.47 1.16
CA ALA A 329 -19.36 -3.76 1.16
C ALA A 329 -20.38 -4.90 1.25
N MET A 330 -20.00 -6.06 0.71
CA MET A 330 -20.79 -7.28 0.89
C MET A 330 -20.48 -7.87 2.27
N PRO A 331 -21.50 -8.15 3.11
CA PRO A 331 -21.28 -8.72 4.44
C PRO A 331 -20.69 -10.13 4.32
N GLY A 332 -19.70 -10.42 5.16
CA GLY A 332 -18.97 -11.69 5.12
C GLY A 332 -17.85 -11.75 4.07
N ASN A 333 -17.58 -10.66 3.33
CA ASN A 333 -16.42 -10.61 2.44
C ASN A 333 -15.11 -10.49 3.25
N GLY A 334 -14.37 -11.60 3.33
CA GLY A 334 -13.10 -11.65 4.06
C GLY A 334 -12.03 -10.69 3.52
N ILE A 335 -12.01 -10.43 2.21
CA ILE A 335 -11.02 -9.53 1.59
C ILE A 335 -11.24 -8.10 2.08
N GLN A 336 -12.49 -7.64 2.16
CA GLN A 336 -12.82 -6.29 2.65
C GLN A 336 -12.51 -6.15 4.14
N ASN A 337 -12.72 -7.19 4.94
CA ASN A 337 -12.33 -7.18 6.35
C ASN A 337 -10.80 -7.12 6.53
N ILE A 338 -10.05 -7.84 5.70
CA ILE A 338 -8.57 -7.76 5.68
C ILE A 338 -8.13 -6.36 5.22
N PHE A 339 -8.70 -5.85 4.11
CA PHE A 339 -8.45 -4.51 3.58
C PHE A 339 -8.68 -3.45 4.66
N TYR A 340 -9.84 -3.49 5.32
CA TYR A 340 -10.16 -2.61 6.44
C TYR A 340 -9.18 -2.77 7.59
N SER A 341 -8.85 -3.99 8.00
CA SER A 341 -7.92 -4.24 9.12
C SER A 341 -6.48 -3.78 8.85
N PHE A 342 -6.07 -3.72 7.58
CA PHE A 342 -4.74 -3.23 7.19
C PHE A 342 -4.71 -1.71 6.97
N CYS A 343 -5.75 -1.15 6.36
CA CYS A 343 -5.76 0.23 5.91
C CYS A 343 -6.42 1.19 6.90
N HIS A 344 -7.31 0.70 7.78
CA HIS A 344 -7.95 1.55 8.77
C HIS A 344 -6.92 1.99 9.84
N PRO A 345 -6.95 3.25 10.31
CA PRO A 345 -6.09 3.71 11.40
C PRO A 345 -6.13 2.76 12.60
N ASP A 346 -7.31 2.32 13.04
CA ASP A 346 -7.39 1.40 14.20
C ASP A 346 -7.16 -0.06 13.83
N GLY A 347 -6.86 -0.30 12.56
CA GLY A 347 -6.57 -1.61 12.05
C GLY A 347 -5.34 -2.21 12.71
N ILE A 348 -5.38 -3.53 12.87
CA ILE A 348 -4.32 -4.32 13.48
C ILE A 348 -3.05 -4.31 12.61
N GLY A 349 -3.12 -3.85 11.36
CA GLY A 349 -2.00 -3.85 10.41
C GLY A 349 -0.72 -3.21 10.95
N TYR A 350 -0.79 -1.98 11.46
CA TYR A 350 0.38 -1.30 12.03
C TYR A 350 0.93 -2.01 13.27
N ASP A 351 0.03 -2.49 14.13
CA ASP A 351 0.40 -3.12 15.39
C ASP A 351 1.07 -4.48 15.12
N TRP A 352 0.62 -5.21 14.09
CA TRP A 352 1.29 -6.42 13.58
C TRP A 352 2.68 -6.12 13.02
N ILE A 353 2.85 -5.05 12.24
CA ILE A 353 4.15 -4.67 11.68
C ILE A 353 5.13 -4.28 12.81
N ILE A 354 4.67 -3.50 13.79
CA ILE A 354 5.45 -3.12 14.97
C ILE A 354 5.82 -4.36 15.78
N PHE A 355 4.87 -5.26 16.01
CA PHE A 355 5.11 -6.50 16.74
C PHE A 355 6.12 -7.40 16.02
N ALA A 356 5.94 -7.62 14.72
CA ALA A 356 6.86 -8.37 13.88
C ALA A 356 8.29 -7.79 13.96
N GLN A 357 8.42 -6.47 13.87
CA GLN A 357 9.73 -5.80 13.95
C GLN A 357 10.32 -5.84 15.37
N ALA A 358 9.49 -5.80 16.42
CA ALA A 358 9.95 -5.98 17.80
C ALA A 358 10.51 -7.40 18.02
N VAL A 359 9.88 -8.43 17.46
CA VAL A 359 10.38 -9.82 17.49
C VAL A 359 11.74 -9.91 16.79
N VAL A 360 11.91 -9.26 15.63
CA VAL A 360 13.20 -9.18 14.93
C VAL A 360 14.27 -8.55 15.82
N VAL A 361 13.99 -7.40 16.43
CA VAL A 361 14.94 -6.68 17.31
C VAL A 361 15.33 -7.53 18.52
N VAL A 362 14.37 -8.14 19.22
CA VAL A 362 14.64 -9.01 20.37
C VAL A 362 15.52 -10.19 19.95
N THR A 363 15.22 -10.81 18.82
CA THR A 363 16.01 -11.98 18.39
C THR A 363 17.42 -11.59 17.93
N GLN A 364 17.57 -10.45 17.25
CA GLN A 364 18.89 -9.90 16.93
C GLN A 364 19.70 -9.52 18.17
N PHE A 365 19.04 -9.03 19.22
CA PHE A 365 19.68 -8.77 20.51
C PHE A 365 20.19 -10.07 21.16
N MET A 366 19.40 -11.16 21.09
CA MET A 366 19.86 -12.47 21.56
C MET A 366 21.08 -12.97 20.78
N PHE A 367 21.11 -12.81 19.45
CA PHE A 367 22.29 -13.14 18.64
C PHE A 367 23.49 -12.24 18.97
N PHE A 368 23.27 -10.95 19.18
CA PHE A 368 24.31 -10.03 19.62
C PHE A 368 24.93 -10.47 20.95
N ALA A 369 24.10 -10.85 21.93
CA ALA A 369 24.57 -11.26 23.26
C ALA A 369 25.33 -12.60 23.26
N THR A 370 25.03 -13.49 22.31
CA THR A 370 25.59 -14.86 22.27
C THR A 370 26.71 -15.03 21.24
N SER A 371 26.84 -14.13 20.27
CA SER A 371 27.76 -14.29 19.15
C SER A 371 29.12 -13.66 19.40
N ARG A 372 30.18 -14.35 18.94
CA ARG A 372 31.54 -13.80 18.86
C ARG A 372 31.65 -12.64 17.86
N ASN A 373 30.76 -12.60 16.86
CA ASN A 373 30.71 -11.55 15.83
C ASN A 373 29.77 -10.40 16.22
N TRP A 374 29.82 -9.98 17.48
CA TRP A 374 28.88 -9.02 18.07
C TRP A 374 28.75 -7.72 17.25
N MET A 375 29.81 -7.23 16.60
CA MET A 375 29.78 -5.96 15.86
C MET A 375 28.80 -5.98 14.68
N ALA A 376 28.73 -7.11 13.95
CA ALA A 376 27.78 -7.25 12.83
C ALA A 376 26.32 -7.25 13.32
N TYR A 377 26.05 -7.98 14.41
CA TYR A 377 24.72 -8.00 15.01
C TYR A 377 24.36 -6.68 15.67
N MET A 378 25.31 -5.96 16.27
CA MET A 378 25.08 -4.63 16.82
C MET A 378 24.64 -3.64 15.74
N LEU A 379 25.36 -3.61 14.60
CA LEU A 379 25.01 -2.70 13.52
C LEU A 379 23.65 -3.06 12.89
N SER A 380 23.39 -4.36 12.68
CA SER A 380 22.07 -4.85 12.27
C SER A 380 20.97 -4.47 13.26
N LEU A 381 21.24 -4.59 14.57
CA LEU A 381 20.30 -4.27 15.63
C LEU A 381 19.96 -2.77 15.62
N LEU A 382 20.96 -1.89 15.47
CA LEU A 382 20.75 -0.45 15.36
C LEU A 382 19.90 -0.09 14.14
N CYS A 383 20.18 -0.70 12.99
CA CYS A 383 19.39 -0.55 11.78
C CYS A 383 17.92 -0.96 12.02
N ASN A 384 17.70 -2.16 12.56
CA ASN A 384 16.35 -2.69 12.79
C ASN A 384 15.58 -1.95 13.89
N TYR A 385 16.28 -1.45 14.90
CA TYR A 385 15.71 -0.58 15.93
C TYR A 385 15.29 0.77 15.35
N GLY A 386 16.08 1.33 14.43
CA GLY A 386 15.70 2.51 13.66
C GLY A 386 14.42 2.31 12.86
N VAL A 387 14.28 1.16 12.19
CA VAL A 387 13.04 0.79 11.47
C VAL A 387 11.85 0.69 12.44
N LEU A 388 12.02 0.02 13.57
CA LEU A 388 10.98 -0.08 14.61
C LEU A 388 10.53 1.30 15.11
N TYR A 389 11.49 2.20 15.36
CA TYR A 389 11.20 3.58 15.76
C TYR A 389 10.37 4.31 14.70
N ILE A 390 10.73 4.17 13.42
CA ILE A 390 9.97 4.75 12.30
C ILE A 390 8.55 4.16 12.25
N CYS A 391 8.39 2.83 12.39
CA CYS A 391 7.07 2.18 12.44
C CYS A 391 6.18 2.78 13.53
N ILE A 392 6.71 2.93 14.75
CA ILE A 392 5.98 3.52 15.89
C ILE A 392 5.65 4.99 15.62
N HIS A 393 6.58 5.75 15.05
CA HIS A 393 6.35 7.16 14.74
C HIS A 393 5.27 7.35 13.68
N VAL A 394 5.31 6.59 12.58
CA VAL A 394 4.28 6.61 11.53
C VAL A 394 2.92 6.22 12.10
N ARG A 395 2.88 5.18 12.95
CA ARG A 395 1.67 4.75 13.66
C ARG A 395 1.07 5.87 14.52
N ARG A 396 1.89 6.59 15.29
CA ARG A 396 1.46 7.75 16.08
C ARG A 396 0.93 8.88 15.19
N ALA A 397 1.62 9.20 14.10
CA ALA A 397 1.17 10.22 13.15
C ALA A 397 -0.18 9.88 12.52
N ALA A 398 -0.40 8.60 12.16
CA ALA A 398 -1.68 8.12 11.64
C ALA A 398 -2.81 8.24 12.68
N MET A 399 -2.55 7.96 13.96
CA MET A 399 -3.53 8.15 15.03
C MET A 399 -3.89 9.62 15.24
N THR A 400 -2.91 10.53 15.21
CA THR A 400 -3.16 11.98 15.33
C THR A 400 -3.96 12.52 14.14
N TYR A 401 -3.67 12.05 12.93
CA TYR A 401 -4.44 12.42 11.75
C TYR A 401 -5.91 12.01 11.90
N ARG A 402 -6.18 10.81 12.42
CA ARG A 402 -7.55 10.36 12.71
C ARG A 402 -8.28 11.31 13.67
N SER A 403 -7.67 11.69 14.79
CA SER A 403 -8.35 12.54 15.76
C SER A 403 -8.75 13.89 15.18
N SER A 404 -8.01 14.39 14.18
CA SER A 404 -8.34 15.63 13.47
C SER A 404 -9.46 15.50 12.41
N VAL A 405 -9.68 14.29 11.87
CA VAL A 405 -10.71 14.03 10.85
C VAL A 405 -12.05 13.65 11.48
N VAL A 406 -12.02 13.07 12.70
CA VAL A 406 -13.23 12.63 13.41
C VAL A 406 -13.88 13.76 14.22
N SER A 407 -13.09 14.73 14.70
CA SER A 407 -13.59 15.98 15.31
C SER A 407 -14.21 16.90 14.28
#